data_AF-A0A3C0SP47-F1
#
_entry.id   AF-A0A3C0SP47-F1
#
_cell.length_a   1.000
_cell.length_b   1.000
_cell.length_c   1.000
_cell.angle_alpha   90.00
_cell.angle_beta   90.00
_cell.angle_gamma   90.00
#
_symmetry.space_group_name_H-M   'P 1'
#
loop_
_entity.id
_entity.type
_entity.pdbx_description
1 polymer ?
#
loop_
_entity_poly.entity_id
_entity_poly.type
_entity_poly.pdbx_seq_one_letter_code
_entity_poly.pdbx_strand_id
1 'polypeptide(L)'
;MENTITKSKSIKIKNILGIAKYTFRTLRIMYLIEAVIIVLALGSSSFLSKYTLGLDLIPAISILLTMNFISHMIIFSMQLSKEYGRLLFLTPISGIDFILGNLLELVLVNLFIVMILNLGVIVNSGSVSSIVFFLSLSVSVGTTIAYLIITALIAILGSYIRSTSLCVLAVIGACIVGDIIYSFIANIILHFLPYVYMTIGKYGSIEIDIFSVLIDTLAIIILQLVAANIIDKKLDIV
;
A
#
# COMPACT_ATOMS: atom_id res chain seq x y z
N MET A 1 -4.49 -36.08 -6.67
CA MET A 1 -4.61 -34.68 -7.16
C MET A 1 -4.95 -33.69 -6.04
N GLU A 2 -5.79 -34.05 -5.07
CA GLU A 2 -6.16 -33.15 -3.96
C GLU A 2 -4.99 -32.85 -2.99
N ASN A 3 -4.19 -33.86 -2.63
CA ASN A 3 -3.03 -33.72 -1.74
C ASN A 3 -1.85 -32.89 -2.30
N THR A 4 -1.73 -32.75 -3.62
CA THR A 4 -0.69 -31.92 -4.24
C THR A 4 -1.10 -30.45 -4.33
N ILE A 5 -2.40 -30.17 -4.51
CA ILE A 5 -2.95 -28.82 -4.54
C ILE A 5 -2.92 -28.20 -3.14
N THR A 6 -3.27 -28.96 -2.10
CA THR A 6 -3.20 -28.48 -0.69
C THR A 6 -1.75 -28.20 -0.27
N LYS A 7 -0.81 -29.08 -0.65
CA LYS A 7 0.62 -28.90 -0.37
C LYS A 7 1.19 -27.68 -1.11
N SER A 8 0.83 -27.46 -2.37
CA SER A 8 1.24 -26.26 -3.13
C SER A 8 0.69 -24.96 -2.53
N LYS A 9 -0.61 -24.92 -2.16
CA LYS A 9 -1.21 -23.77 -1.48
C LYS A 9 -0.56 -23.46 -0.14
N SER A 10 -0.23 -24.49 0.66
CA SER A 10 0.47 -24.29 1.94
C SER A 10 1.86 -23.68 1.79
N ILE A 11 2.57 -23.99 0.69
CA ILE A 11 3.90 -23.44 0.41
C ILE A 11 3.79 -21.95 0.03
N LYS A 12 2.81 -21.59 -0.82
CA LYS A 12 2.56 -20.19 -1.19
C LYS A 12 2.25 -19.31 0.02
N ILE A 13 1.32 -19.73 0.88
CA ILE A 13 0.96 -18.99 2.09
C ILE A 13 2.16 -18.85 3.03
N LYS A 14 2.96 -19.90 3.17
CA LYS A 14 4.18 -19.87 3.99
C LYS A 14 5.21 -18.88 3.46
N ASN A 15 5.34 -18.76 2.13
CA ASN A 15 6.23 -17.79 1.49
C ASN A 15 5.76 -16.35 1.75
N ILE A 16 4.47 -16.07 1.52
CA ILE A 16 3.86 -14.74 1.76
C ILE A 16 4.08 -14.31 3.22
N LEU A 17 3.77 -15.18 4.18
CA LEU A 17 3.99 -14.92 5.61
C LEU A 17 5.46 -14.80 5.98
N GLY A 18 6.33 -15.57 5.33
CA GLY A 18 7.78 -15.51 5.52
C GLY A 18 8.35 -14.15 5.14
N ILE A 19 7.92 -13.61 4.00
CA ILE A 19 8.31 -12.27 3.53
C ILE A 19 7.79 -11.19 4.48
N ALA A 20 6.50 -11.24 4.84
CA ALA A 20 5.91 -10.29 5.79
C ALA A 20 6.67 -10.27 7.13
N LYS A 21 6.97 -11.45 7.69
CA LYS A 21 7.74 -11.59 8.93
C LYS A 21 9.17 -11.05 8.81
N TYR A 22 9.81 -11.23 7.66
CA TYR A 22 11.14 -10.67 7.41
C TYR A 22 11.09 -9.14 7.38
N THR A 23 10.11 -8.58 6.68
CA THR A 23 9.86 -7.12 6.64
C THR A 23 9.60 -6.58 8.04
N PHE A 24 8.76 -7.23 8.84
CA PHE A 24 8.50 -6.86 10.23
C PHE A 24 9.79 -6.82 11.08
N ARG A 25 10.65 -7.84 10.93
CA ARG A 25 11.92 -7.92 11.67
C ARG A 25 12.87 -6.79 11.26
N THR A 26 12.86 -6.41 9.99
CA THR A 26 13.71 -5.34 9.45
C THR A 26 13.25 -3.97 9.95
N LEU A 27 11.93 -3.75 10.06
CA LEU A 27 11.32 -2.49 10.52
C LEU A 27 11.18 -2.37 12.04
N ARG A 28 11.68 -3.31 12.82
CA ARG A 28 11.43 -3.37 14.27
C ARG A 28 11.78 -2.08 15.03
N ILE A 29 12.88 -1.40 14.64
CA ILE A 29 13.29 -0.12 15.25
C ILE A 29 12.31 0.99 14.88
N MET A 30 11.87 1.04 13.62
CA MET A 30 10.87 2.01 13.17
C MET A 30 9.55 1.82 13.93
N TYR A 31 9.06 0.59 14.08
CA TYR A 31 7.83 0.35 14.84
C TYR A 31 7.94 0.74 16.31
N LEU A 32 9.15 0.68 16.90
CA LEU A 32 9.39 1.21 18.24
C LEU A 32 9.25 2.73 18.26
N ILE A 33 9.83 3.43 17.28
CA ILE A 33 9.67 4.89 17.12
C ILE A 33 8.19 5.25 16.90
N GLU A 34 7.48 4.52 16.05
CA GLU A 34 6.05 4.71 15.83
C GLU A 34 5.24 4.51 17.11
N ALA A 35 5.55 3.49 17.92
CA ALA A 35 4.92 3.29 19.21
C ALA A 35 5.12 4.49 20.15
N VAL A 36 6.32 5.08 20.17
CA VAL A 36 6.59 6.30 20.95
C VAL A 36 5.75 7.47 20.44
N ILE A 37 5.68 7.68 19.12
CA ILE A 37 4.85 8.73 18.50
C ILE A 37 3.38 8.53 18.84
N ILE A 38 2.87 7.29 18.76
CA ILE A 38 1.49 6.95 19.11
C ILE A 38 1.21 7.28 20.58
N VAL A 39 2.08 6.88 21.51
CA VAL A 39 1.88 7.17 22.94
C VAL A 39 1.87 8.68 23.20
N LEU A 40 2.78 9.43 22.57
CA LEU A 40 2.81 10.89 22.69
C LEU A 40 1.54 11.54 22.12
N ALA A 41 1.06 11.07 20.96
CA ALA A 41 -0.16 11.57 20.33
C ALA A 41 -1.43 11.25 21.16
N LEU A 42 -1.51 10.04 21.72
CA LEU A 42 -2.60 9.67 22.62
C LEU A 42 -2.56 10.47 23.94
N GLY A 43 -1.36 10.74 24.45
CA GLY A 43 -1.14 11.59 25.63
C GLY A 43 -1.58 13.04 25.40
N SER A 44 -1.15 13.67 24.30
CA SER A 44 -1.52 15.05 23.97
C SER A 44 -3.01 15.19 23.68
N SER A 45 -3.60 14.21 22.98
CA SER A 45 -5.02 14.22 22.65
C SER A 45 -5.93 14.06 23.86
N SER A 46 -5.48 13.49 24.98
CA SER A 46 -6.28 13.43 26.22
C SER A 46 -6.74 14.81 26.71
N PHE A 47 -5.98 15.86 26.40
CA PHE A 47 -6.32 17.25 26.69
C PHE A 47 -6.99 17.95 25.49
N LEU A 48 -6.40 17.84 24.31
CA LEU A 48 -6.83 18.58 23.12
C LEU A 48 -8.16 18.08 22.53
N SER A 49 -8.37 16.76 22.48
CA SER A 49 -9.54 16.15 21.85
C SER A 49 -10.88 16.52 22.46
N LYS A 50 -10.89 17.00 23.72
CA LYS A 50 -12.08 17.58 24.36
C LYS A 50 -12.60 18.82 23.62
N TYR A 51 -11.71 19.57 22.99
CA TYR A 51 -12.03 20.79 22.25
C TYR A 51 -12.12 20.56 20.74
N THR A 52 -11.37 19.58 20.22
CA THR A 52 -11.25 19.32 18.78
C THR A 52 -12.05 18.10 18.31
N LEU A 53 -12.79 17.42 19.19
CA LEU A 53 -13.53 16.19 18.88
C LEU A 53 -12.65 15.11 18.23
N GLY A 54 -11.38 15.04 18.64
CA GLY A 54 -10.39 14.06 18.17
C GLY A 54 -9.73 14.40 16.83
N LEU A 55 -10.03 15.54 16.19
CA LEU A 55 -9.40 15.95 14.92
C LEU A 55 -7.89 16.22 15.05
N ASP A 56 -7.42 16.49 16.26
CA ASP A 56 -6.02 16.68 16.64
C ASP A 56 -5.15 15.43 16.42
N LEU A 57 -5.76 14.24 16.32
CA LEU A 57 -5.05 12.99 16.03
C LEU A 57 -4.80 12.76 14.53
N ILE A 58 -5.46 13.49 13.64
CA ILE A 58 -5.30 13.33 12.18
C ILE A 58 -3.86 13.55 11.71
N PRO A 59 -3.13 14.61 12.15
CA PRO A 59 -1.74 14.79 11.76
C PRO A 59 -0.85 13.62 12.20
N ALA A 60 -1.06 13.07 13.40
CA ALA A 60 -0.32 11.91 13.89
C ALA A 60 -0.59 10.67 13.03
N ILE A 61 -1.85 10.41 12.66
CA ILE A 61 -2.23 9.34 11.74
C ILE A 61 -1.50 9.51 10.40
N SER A 62 -1.55 10.71 9.82
CA SER A 62 -0.91 10.99 8.53
C SER A 62 0.60 10.77 8.56
N ILE A 63 1.29 11.23 9.61
CA ILE A 63 2.73 11.05 9.76
C ILE A 63 3.08 9.56 9.86
N LEU A 64 2.38 8.80 10.71
CA LEU A 64 2.64 7.37 10.91
C LEU A 64 2.39 6.55 9.64
N LEU A 65 1.29 6.81 8.93
CA LEU A 65 1.00 6.13 7.66
C LEU A 65 2.02 6.49 6.58
N THR A 66 2.50 7.74 6.55
CA THR A 66 3.54 8.17 5.60
C THR A 66 4.90 7.55 5.93
N MET A 67 5.27 7.47 7.22
CA MET A 67 6.51 6.78 7.65
C MET A 67 6.49 5.31 7.27
N ASN A 68 5.38 4.61 7.48
CA ASN A 68 5.20 3.23 7.03
C ASN A 68 5.31 3.10 5.52
N PHE A 69 4.60 3.95 4.78
CA PHE A 69 4.65 3.98 3.32
C PHE A 69 6.09 4.11 2.78
N ILE A 70 6.87 5.08 3.29
CA ILE A 70 8.26 5.32 2.86
C ILE A 70 9.15 4.13 3.23
N SER A 71 9.01 3.59 4.43
CA SER A 71 9.90 2.52 4.91
C SER A 71 9.64 1.20 4.20
N HIS A 72 8.38 0.87 3.92
CA HIS A 72 8.01 -0.28 3.09
C HIS A 72 8.51 -0.14 1.65
N MET A 73 8.49 1.06 1.10
CA MET A 73 9.09 1.38 -0.21
C MET A 73 10.59 1.13 -0.24
N ILE A 74 11.32 1.57 0.79
CA ILE A 74 12.76 1.37 0.93
C ILE A 74 13.07 -0.13 1.02
N ILE A 75 12.36 -0.87 1.86
CA ILE A 75 12.57 -2.31 2.03
C ILE A 75 12.27 -3.07 0.75
N PHE A 76 11.16 -2.77 0.07
CA PHE A 76 10.84 -3.38 -1.22
C PHE A 76 12.00 -3.22 -2.21
N SER A 77 12.55 -2.00 -2.29
CA SER A 77 13.69 -1.69 -3.16
C SER A 77 14.97 -2.45 -2.75
N MET A 78 15.24 -2.57 -1.45
CA MET A 78 16.39 -3.35 -0.93
C MET A 78 16.26 -4.84 -1.25
N GLN A 79 15.07 -5.42 -1.04
CA GLN A 79 14.78 -6.83 -1.29
C GLN A 79 14.88 -7.17 -2.79
N LEU A 80 14.57 -6.22 -3.68
CA LEU A 80 14.68 -6.39 -5.12
C LEU A 80 16.13 -6.24 -5.64
N SER A 81 17.05 -5.68 -4.83
CA SER A 81 18.45 -5.50 -5.21
C SER A 81 19.24 -6.81 -5.16
N LYS A 82 20.20 -7.00 -6.08
CA LYS A 82 21.06 -8.20 -6.13
C LYS A 82 22.02 -8.32 -4.95
N GLU A 83 22.39 -7.19 -4.34
CA GLU A 83 23.38 -7.12 -3.26
C GLU A 83 22.80 -7.55 -1.91
N TYR A 84 21.54 -7.19 -1.62
CA TYR A 84 20.88 -7.47 -0.34
C TYR A 84 19.80 -8.56 -0.44
N GLY A 85 19.19 -8.77 -1.60
CA GLY A 85 18.06 -9.71 -1.79
C GLY A 85 18.43 -11.18 -1.95
N ARG A 86 19.73 -11.50 -2.11
CA ARG A 86 20.22 -12.85 -2.45
C ARG A 86 19.80 -13.95 -1.47
N LEU A 87 19.47 -13.59 -0.22
CA LEU A 87 19.00 -14.54 0.81
C LEU A 87 17.50 -14.87 0.74
N LEU A 88 16.65 -14.00 0.17
CA LEU A 88 15.21 -14.26 0.01
C LEU A 88 14.92 -15.17 -1.18
N PHE A 89 15.81 -15.19 -2.19
CA PHE A 89 15.63 -15.94 -3.44
C PHE A 89 16.27 -17.33 -3.46
N LEU A 90 16.81 -17.80 -2.33
CA LEU A 90 17.30 -19.18 -2.20
C LEU A 90 16.15 -20.22 -2.16
N THR A 91 14.92 -19.76 -1.95
CA THR A 91 13.70 -20.56 -2.09
C THR A 91 12.92 -20.09 -3.32
N PRO A 92 12.31 -20.98 -4.13
CA PRO A 92 11.49 -20.58 -5.26
C PRO A 92 10.27 -19.81 -4.76
N ILE A 93 10.29 -18.49 -4.93
CA ILE A 93 9.21 -17.56 -4.59
C ILE A 93 8.72 -16.96 -5.92
N SER A 94 7.41 -17.01 -6.16
CA SER A 94 6.83 -16.32 -7.32
C SER A 94 6.76 -14.81 -7.07
N GLY A 95 6.85 -14.01 -8.12
CA GLY A 95 6.77 -12.55 -8.06
C GLY A 95 5.45 -12.07 -7.47
N ILE A 96 4.36 -12.81 -7.71
CA ILE A 96 3.06 -12.55 -7.07
C ILE A 96 3.14 -12.78 -5.56
N ASP A 97 3.74 -13.89 -5.10
CA ASP A 97 3.90 -14.16 -3.66
C ASP A 97 4.79 -13.07 -2.99
N PHE A 98 5.79 -12.57 -3.72
CA PHE A 98 6.66 -11.48 -3.27
C PHE A 98 5.91 -10.16 -3.08
N ILE A 99 5.10 -9.74 -4.07
CA ILE A 99 4.28 -8.53 -3.99
C ILE A 99 3.26 -8.65 -2.85
N LEU A 100 2.54 -9.79 -2.78
CA LEU A 100 1.54 -10.02 -1.74
C LEU A 100 2.12 -10.05 -0.33
N GLY A 101 3.30 -10.64 -0.14
CA GLY A 101 3.98 -10.68 1.16
C GLY A 101 4.32 -9.28 1.68
N ASN A 102 4.83 -8.42 0.79
CA ASN A 102 5.15 -7.04 1.14
C ASN A 102 3.91 -6.16 1.34
N LEU A 103 2.85 -6.39 0.56
CA LEU A 103 1.56 -5.71 0.73
C LEU A 103 0.86 -6.11 2.04
N LEU A 104 0.87 -7.39 2.40
CA LEU A 104 0.20 -7.91 3.59
C LEU A 104 0.69 -7.20 4.86
N GLU A 105 2.00 -7.03 4.99
CA GLU A 105 2.60 -6.37 6.14
C GLU A 105 2.18 -4.89 6.22
N LEU A 106 2.28 -4.14 5.11
CA LEU A 106 1.90 -2.73 5.06
C LEU A 106 0.41 -2.54 5.44
N VAL A 107 -0.47 -3.37 4.89
CA VAL A 107 -1.91 -3.31 5.16
C VAL A 107 -2.20 -3.60 6.63
N LEU A 108 -1.58 -4.62 7.21
CA LEU A 108 -1.78 -4.97 8.62
C LEU A 108 -1.33 -3.85 9.56
N VAL A 109 -0.16 -3.26 9.31
CA VAL A 109 0.38 -2.17 10.15
C VAL A 109 -0.48 -0.91 10.01
N ASN A 110 -0.84 -0.52 8.79
CA ASN A 110 -1.69 0.65 8.56
C ASN A 110 -3.07 0.48 9.22
N LEU A 111 -3.69 -0.71 9.09
CA LEU A 111 -4.96 -1.01 9.76
C LEU A 111 -4.82 -0.96 11.28
N PHE A 112 -3.73 -1.50 11.84
CA PHE A 112 -3.46 -1.47 13.27
C PHE A 112 -3.35 -0.03 13.81
N ILE A 113 -2.63 0.84 13.10
CA ILE A 113 -2.49 2.27 13.44
C ILE A 113 -3.84 2.98 13.41
N VAL A 114 -4.61 2.79 12.33
CA VAL A 114 -5.95 3.36 12.18
C VAL A 114 -6.85 2.90 13.34
N MET A 115 -6.82 1.62 13.70
CA MET A 115 -7.65 1.08 14.78
C MET A 115 -7.26 1.65 16.15
N ILE A 116 -5.97 1.70 16.49
CA ILE A 116 -5.50 2.24 17.78
C ILE A 116 -5.87 3.71 17.94
N LEU A 117 -5.63 4.52 16.91
CA LEU A 117 -5.86 5.96 17.01
C LEU A 117 -7.36 6.28 17.08
N ASN A 118 -8.21 5.53 16.37
CA ASN A 118 -9.66 5.65 16.53
C ASN A 118 -10.15 5.18 17.91
N LEU A 119 -9.57 4.13 18.50
CA LEU A 119 -9.84 3.77 19.89
C LEU A 119 -9.45 4.91 20.86
N GLY A 120 -8.31 5.56 20.61
CA GLY A 120 -7.88 6.75 21.34
C GLY A 120 -8.88 7.90 21.27
N VAL A 121 -9.42 8.18 20.08
CA VAL A 121 -10.49 9.19 19.89
C VAL A 121 -11.71 8.85 20.74
N ILE A 122 -12.15 7.58 20.73
CA ILE A 122 -13.33 7.15 21.49
C ILE A 122 -13.12 7.38 22.99
N VAL A 123 -11.95 7.01 23.51
CA VAL A 123 -11.62 7.18 24.93
C VAL A 123 -11.53 8.65 25.32
N ASN A 124 -10.89 9.49 24.51
CA ASN A 124 -10.60 10.87 24.90
C ASN A 124 -11.75 11.86 24.61
N SER A 125 -12.52 11.64 23.54
CA SER A 125 -13.63 12.51 23.13
C SER A 125 -15.02 11.99 23.50
N GLY A 126 -15.12 10.76 24.01
CA GLY A 126 -16.38 10.14 24.43
C GLY A 126 -17.36 9.81 23.31
N SER A 127 -16.97 10.02 22.04
CA SER A 127 -17.79 9.74 20.86
C SER A 127 -16.96 9.20 19.71
N VAL A 128 -17.60 8.44 18.82
CA VAL A 128 -16.98 7.99 17.59
C VAL A 128 -17.05 9.14 16.59
N SER A 129 -15.92 9.81 16.33
CA SER A 129 -15.84 10.78 15.25
C SER A 129 -15.76 10.03 13.91
N SER A 130 -16.91 9.91 13.23
CA SER A 130 -16.98 9.30 11.90
C SER A 130 -16.02 9.95 10.90
N ILE A 131 -15.79 11.25 11.04
CA ILE A 131 -14.87 12.03 10.21
C ILE A 131 -13.43 11.53 10.37
N VAL A 132 -12.95 11.32 11.60
CA VAL A 132 -11.58 10.82 11.84
C VAL A 132 -11.42 9.41 11.29
N PHE A 133 -12.44 8.56 11.48
CA PHE A 133 -12.43 7.21 10.93
C PHE A 133 -12.36 7.21 9.39
N PHE A 134 -13.22 7.97 8.71
CA PHE A 134 -13.22 8.01 7.25
C PHE A 134 -11.94 8.62 6.67
N LEU A 135 -11.41 9.70 7.27
CA LEU A 135 -10.15 10.30 6.83
C LEU A 135 -8.97 9.34 7.02
N SER A 136 -8.87 8.70 8.19
CA SER A 136 -7.78 7.77 8.48
C SER A 136 -7.80 6.54 7.55
N LEU A 137 -9.00 6.00 7.27
CA LEU A 137 -9.18 4.94 6.29
C LEU A 137 -8.81 5.42 4.88
N SER A 138 -9.24 6.62 4.48
CA SER A 138 -8.92 7.19 3.16
C SER A 138 -7.42 7.37 2.95
N VAL A 139 -6.67 7.82 3.97
CA VAL A 139 -5.21 7.97 3.88
C VAL A 139 -4.53 6.59 3.81
N SER A 140 -5.01 5.61 4.57
CA SER A 140 -4.50 4.23 4.51
C SER A 140 -4.72 3.60 3.14
N VAL A 141 -5.91 3.76 2.55
CA VAL A 141 -6.22 3.27 1.20
C VAL A 141 -5.39 4.02 0.15
N GLY A 142 -5.28 5.36 0.24
CA GLY A 142 -4.48 6.15 -0.69
C GLY A 142 -2.99 5.76 -0.68
N THR A 143 -2.41 5.56 0.51
CA THR A 143 -1.01 5.14 0.64
C THR A 143 -0.76 3.72 0.14
N THR A 144 -1.71 2.79 0.33
CA THR A 144 -1.59 1.42 -0.19
C THR A 144 -1.71 1.36 -1.72
N ILE A 145 -2.61 2.16 -2.32
CA ILE A 145 -2.70 2.29 -3.79
C ILE A 145 -1.42 2.91 -4.36
N ALA A 146 -0.94 4.01 -3.77
CA ALA A 146 0.30 4.64 -4.19
C ALA A 146 1.49 3.67 -4.09
N TYR A 147 1.53 2.88 -3.02
CA TYR A 147 2.57 1.86 -2.81
C TYR A 147 2.58 0.84 -3.94
N LEU A 148 1.42 0.32 -4.31
CA LEU A 148 1.27 -0.63 -5.42
C LEU A 148 1.78 -0.06 -6.74
N ILE A 149 1.37 1.17 -7.10
CA ILE A 149 1.77 1.80 -8.36
C ILE A 149 3.29 2.01 -8.38
N ILE A 150 3.84 2.59 -7.33
CA ILE A 150 5.26 2.97 -7.31
C ILE A 150 6.16 1.74 -7.25
N THR A 151 5.83 0.73 -6.43
CA THR A 151 6.61 -0.51 -6.36
C THR A 151 6.58 -1.31 -7.66
N ALA A 152 5.45 -1.31 -8.37
CA ALA A 152 5.38 -1.90 -9.70
C ALA A 152 6.27 -1.17 -10.70
N LEU A 153 6.26 0.17 -10.70
CA LEU A 153 7.16 0.96 -11.54
C LEU A 153 8.64 0.73 -11.20
N ILE A 154 8.97 0.62 -9.91
CA ILE A 154 10.34 0.28 -9.45
C ILE A 154 10.74 -1.10 -9.99
N ALA A 155 9.85 -2.10 -9.93
CA ALA A 155 10.13 -3.43 -10.44
C ALA A 155 10.35 -3.44 -11.96
N ILE A 156 9.49 -2.74 -12.71
CA ILE A 156 9.57 -2.62 -14.17
C ILE A 156 10.84 -1.84 -14.58
N LEU A 157 10.98 -0.59 -14.14
CA LEU A 157 12.05 0.31 -14.56
C LEU A 157 13.42 -0.08 -13.97
N GLY A 158 13.43 -0.56 -12.73
CA GLY A 158 14.63 -1.09 -12.06
C GLY A 158 15.13 -2.42 -12.64
N SER A 159 14.42 -3.00 -13.61
CA SER A 159 14.96 -4.07 -14.45
C SER A 159 15.85 -3.54 -15.59
N TYR A 160 15.58 -2.32 -16.07
CA TYR A 160 16.30 -1.70 -17.19
C TYR A 160 17.41 -0.74 -16.71
N ILE A 161 17.23 -0.10 -15.55
CA ILE A 161 18.13 0.94 -15.04
C ILE A 161 18.92 0.40 -13.85
N ARG A 162 20.26 0.36 -13.96
CA ARG A 162 21.15 -0.12 -12.89
C ARG A 162 21.38 0.92 -11.78
N SER A 163 21.37 2.21 -12.12
CA SER A 163 21.58 3.29 -11.15
C SER A 163 20.31 3.59 -10.37
N THR A 164 20.39 3.59 -9.03
CA THR A 164 19.26 3.86 -8.14
C THR A 164 18.71 5.27 -8.29
N SER A 165 19.56 6.28 -8.44
CA SER A 165 19.14 7.68 -8.61
C SER A 165 18.39 7.92 -9.92
N LEU A 166 18.88 7.32 -11.01
CA LEU A 166 18.22 7.37 -12.31
C LEU A 166 16.90 6.59 -12.31
N CYS A 167 16.83 5.47 -11.57
CA CYS A 167 15.59 4.72 -11.41
C CYS A 167 14.52 5.56 -10.69
N VAL A 168 14.88 6.25 -9.60
CA VAL A 168 13.93 7.15 -8.89
C VAL A 168 13.42 8.26 -9.79
N LEU A 169 14.30 8.93 -10.53
CA LEU A 169 13.88 9.96 -11.50
C LEU A 169 12.97 9.39 -12.59
N ALA A 170 13.27 8.20 -13.10
CA ALA A 170 12.45 7.54 -14.10
C ALA A 170 11.06 7.15 -13.54
N VAL A 171 10.97 6.70 -12.29
CA VAL A 171 9.70 6.40 -11.62
C VAL A 171 8.86 7.67 -11.46
N ILE A 172 9.45 8.78 -11.03
CA ILE A 172 8.74 10.08 -10.92
C ILE A 172 8.23 10.52 -12.30
N GLY A 173 9.09 10.48 -13.32
CA GLY A 173 8.71 10.80 -14.69
C GLY A 173 7.60 9.90 -15.23
N ALA A 174 7.68 8.59 -14.95
CA ALA A 174 6.68 7.61 -15.35
C ALA A 174 5.34 7.81 -14.64
N CYS A 175 5.33 8.25 -13.37
CA CYS A 175 4.08 8.61 -12.70
C CYS A 175 3.39 9.80 -13.39
N ILE A 176 4.15 10.85 -13.73
CA ILE A 176 3.60 12.07 -14.36
C ILE A 176 3.13 11.78 -15.79
N VAL A 177 4.00 11.20 -16.62
CA VAL A 177 3.67 10.91 -18.02
C VAL A 177 2.65 9.78 -18.13
N GLY A 178 2.73 8.79 -17.23
CA GLY A 178 1.81 7.68 -17.15
C GLY A 178 0.39 8.12 -16.82
N ASP A 179 0.21 9.10 -15.93
CA ASP A 179 -1.11 9.66 -15.61
C ASP A 179 -1.75 10.35 -16.83
N ILE A 180 -0.96 11.09 -17.62
CA ILE A 180 -1.43 11.71 -18.86
C ILE A 180 -1.88 10.66 -19.88
N ILE A 181 -1.07 9.61 -20.07
CA ILE A 181 -1.40 8.53 -21.02
C ILE A 181 -2.61 7.74 -20.52
N TYR A 182 -2.65 7.43 -19.22
CA TYR A 182 -3.73 6.68 -18.58
C TYR A 182 -5.05 7.42 -18.71
N SER A 183 -5.10 8.69 -18.31
CA SER A 183 -6.31 9.51 -18.40
C SER A 183 -6.82 9.63 -19.83
N PHE A 184 -5.93 9.76 -20.82
CA PHE A 184 -6.30 9.75 -22.23
C PHE A 184 -6.97 8.42 -22.65
N ILE A 185 -6.37 7.28 -22.29
CA ILE A 185 -6.90 5.95 -22.63
C ILE A 185 -8.21 5.68 -21.89
N ALA A 186 -8.28 5.98 -20.59
CA ALA A 186 -9.47 5.77 -19.77
C ALA A 186 -10.66 6.57 -20.29
N ASN A 187 -10.45 7.84 -20.66
CA ASN A 187 -11.49 8.68 -21.26
C ASN A 187 -12.01 8.12 -22.58
N ILE A 188 -11.13 7.57 -23.43
CA ILE A 188 -11.54 6.92 -24.68
C ILE A 188 -12.41 5.69 -24.38
N ILE A 189 -12.01 4.85 -23.42
CA ILE A 189 -12.76 3.64 -23.06
C ILE A 189 -14.13 4.02 -22.48
N LEU A 190 -14.17 4.97 -21.54
CA LEU A 190 -15.40 5.44 -20.90
C LEU A 190 -16.37 6.07 -21.91
N HIS A 191 -15.87 6.67 -22.99
CA HIS A 191 -16.73 7.19 -24.06
C HIS A 191 -17.60 6.13 -24.74
N PHE A 192 -17.13 4.87 -24.77
CA PHE A 192 -17.88 3.76 -25.37
C PHE A 192 -18.74 2.97 -24.36
N LEU A 193 -18.60 3.25 -23.07
CA LEU A 193 -19.33 2.56 -22.01
C LEU A 193 -20.57 3.37 -21.59
N PRO A 194 -21.65 2.69 -21.16
CA PRO A 194 -22.81 3.39 -20.62
C PRO A 194 -22.44 4.05 -19.30
N TYR A 195 -22.80 5.31 -19.13
CA TYR A 195 -22.60 6.02 -17.87
C TYR A 195 -23.52 5.46 -16.78
N VAL A 196 -22.95 4.68 -15.85
CA VAL A 196 -23.68 4.07 -14.73
C VAL A 196 -23.03 4.55 -13.45
N TYR A 197 -23.76 5.35 -12.68
CA TYR A 197 -23.26 6.00 -11.48
C TYR A 197 -24.00 5.55 -10.23
N MET A 198 -23.28 5.52 -9.11
CA MET A 198 -23.83 5.32 -7.79
C MET A 198 -23.79 6.64 -7.02
N THR A 199 -24.92 7.06 -6.47
CA THR A 199 -25.01 8.27 -5.64
C THR A 199 -24.91 7.92 -4.16
N ILE A 200 -24.03 8.60 -3.42
CA ILE A 200 -23.89 8.44 -1.95
C ILE A 200 -24.16 9.79 -1.26
N GLY A 201 -25.01 9.78 -0.23
CA GLY A 201 -25.34 10.94 0.61
C GLY A 201 -26.75 11.51 0.39
N LYS A 202 -27.15 12.46 1.24
CA LYS A 202 -28.42 13.19 1.04
C LYS A 202 -28.30 14.03 -0.23
N TYR A 203 -29.26 13.86 -1.14
CA TYR A 203 -29.35 14.56 -2.44
C TYR A 203 -28.26 14.21 -3.47
N GLY A 204 -27.59 13.06 -3.35
CA GLY A 204 -26.60 12.64 -4.37
C GLY A 204 -25.34 13.50 -4.40
N SER A 205 -24.90 13.99 -3.24
CA SER A 205 -23.71 14.85 -3.10
C SER A 205 -22.41 14.26 -3.66
N ILE A 206 -22.33 12.93 -3.83
CA ILE A 206 -21.18 12.24 -4.40
C ILE A 206 -21.69 11.27 -5.46
N GLU A 207 -21.24 11.46 -6.70
CA GLU A 207 -21.47 10.56 -7.81
C GLU A 207 -20.19 9.76 -8.08
N ILE A 208 -20.32 8.44 -8.06
CA ILE A 208 -19.23 7.52 -8.36
C ILE A 208 -19.60 6.78 -9.64
N ASP A 209 -18.83 6.98 -10.71
CA ASP A 209 -18.97 6.20 -11.94
C ASP A 209 -18.42 4.79 -11.69
N ILE A 210 -19.31 3.80 -11.83
CA ILE A 210 -18.98 2.39 -11.55
C ILE A 210 -17.97 1.86 -12.57
N PHE A 211 -18.06 2.29 -13.83
CA PHE A 211 -17.12 1.85 -14.86
C PHE A 211 -15.76 2.49 -14.68
N SER A 212 -15.68 3.75 -14.23
CA SER A 212 -14.38 4.38 -13.96
C SER A 212 -13.63 3.62 -12.86
N VAL A 213 -14.31 3.30 -11.75
CA VAL A 213 -13.72 2.52 -10.65
C VAL A 213 -13.28 1.12 -11.12
N LEU A 214 -14.06 0.49 -11.99
CA LEU A 214 -13.73 -0.81 -12.54
C LEU A 214 -12.48 -0.75 -13.45
N ILE A 215 -12.35 0.29 -14.28
CA ILE A 215 -11.16 0.50 -15.12
C ILE A 215 -9.94 0.78 -14.25
N ASP A 216 -10.05 1.65 -13.24
CA ASP A 216 -8.96 1.97 -12.30
C ASP A 216 -8.45 0.72 -11.59
N THR A 217 -9.36 -0.11 -11.07
CA THR A 217 -9.00 -1.35 -10.38
C THR A 217 -8.36 -2.37 -11.32
N LEU A 218 -8.87 -2.54 -12.54
CA LEU A 218 -8.26 -3.40 -13.55
C LEU A 218 -6.86 -2.92 -13.95
N ALA A 219 -6.67 -1.61 -14.13
CA ALA A 219 -5.38 -1.04 -14.47
C ALA A 219 -4.33 -1.34 -13.40
N ILE A 220 -4.68 -1.20 -12.12
CA ILE A 220 -3.80 -1.56 -11.01
C ILE A 220 -3.48 -3.06 -11.02
N ILE A 221 -4.48 -3.93 -11.21
CA ILE A 221 -4.26 -5.39 -11.26
C ILE A 221 -3.31 -5.76 -12.41
N ILE A 222 -3.54 -5.23 -13.62
CA ILE A 222 -2.70 -5.47 -14.78
C ILE A 222 -1.26 -5.00 -14.51
N LEU A 223 -1.10 -3.81 -13.91
CA LEU A 223 0.20 -3.28 -13.55
C LEU A 223 0.96 -4.21 -12.59
N GLN A 224 0.28 -4.76 -11.57
CA GLN A 224 0.88 -5.73 -10.65
C GLN A 224 1.25 -7.05 -11.34
N LEU A 225 0.42 -7.53 -12.26
CA LEU A 225 0.73 -8.76 -13.02
C LEU A 225 1.95 -8.58 -13.92
N VAL A 226 2.08 -7.42 -14.57
CA VAL A 226 3.27 -7.09 -15.36
C VAL A 226 4.51 -7.00 -14.48
N ALA A 227 4.42 -6.33 -13.33
CA ALA A 227 5.52 -6.24 -12.37
C ALA A 227 5.94 -7.63 -11.85
N ALA A 228 4.97 -8.48 -11.48
CA ALA A 228 5.23 -9.84 -11.03
C ALA A 228 5.99 -10.66 -12.08
N ASN A 229 5.55 -10.61 -13.35
CA ASN A 229 6.22 -11.32 -14.45
C ASN A 229 7.65 -10.84 -14.67
N ILE A 230 7.93 -9.54 -14.49
CA ILE A 230 9.30 -9.00 -14.60
C ILE A 230 10.15 -9.44 -13.40
N ILE A 231 9.57 -9.44 -12.19
CA ILE A 231 10.24 -9.96 -11.00
C ILE A 231 10.59 -11.43 -11.23
N ASP A 232 9.65 -12.28 -11.64
CA ASP A 232 9.89 -13.69 -11.94
C ASP A 232 11.06 -13.89 -12.92
N LYS A 233 11.07 -13.14 -14.03
CA LYS A 233 12.19 -13.19 -15.00
C LYS A 233 13.53 -12.75 -14.42
N LYS A 234 13.53 -11.86 -13.43
CA LYS A 234 14.75 -11.39 -12.75
C LYS A 234 15.21 -12.39 -11.68
N LEU A 235 14.28 -13.15 -11.10
CA LEU A 235 14.53 -14.21 -10.12
C LEU A 235 14.99 -15.52 -10.77
N ASP A 236 14.54 -15.79 -12.01
CA ASP A 236 15.02 -16.89 -12.84
C ASP A 236 16.44 -16.69 -13.41
N ILE A 237 17.13 -15.61 -13.05
CA ILE A 237 18.58 -15.49 -13.27
C ILE A 237 19.31 -16.16 -12.08
N VAL A 238 19.26 -17.49 -12.06
CA VAL A 238 20.17 -18.36 -11.29
C VAL A 238 21.15 -19.00 -12.25
#